data_AF-A0A9P5TIW2-F1
#
_entry.id   AF-A0A9P5TIW2-F1
#
_cell.length_a   1.000
_cell.length_b   1.000
_cell.length_c   1.000
_cell.angle_alpha   90.00
_cell.angle_beta   90.00
_cell.angle_gamma   90.00
#
_symmetry.space_group_name_H-M   'P 1'
#
loop_
_entity.id
_entity.type
_entity.pdbx_description
1 polymer ?
#
loop_
_entity_poly.entity_id
_entity_poly.type
_entity_poly.pdbx_seq_one_letter_code
_entity_poly.pdbx_strand_id
1 'polypeptide(L)'
;MQLRVVLVNHHGKDMLIAAGTGSGKTLPIALSILLNDPDAHSITLTISPLKQLQVMQESNFNLQFGIPTVTINEDTPYESEWWNVSIKYTFIDWFWHHYKE
;
A
#
# COMPACT_ATOMS: atom_id res chain seq x y z
N MET A 1 -18.24 -10.85 0.35
CA MET A 1 -17.08 -10.75 -0.59
C MET A 1 -15.79 -10.50 0.18
N GLN A 2 -15.68 -9.42 0.96
CA GLN A 2 -14.46 -9.01 1.70
C GLN A 2 -13.80 -10.15 2.52
N LEU A 3 -14.56 -10.91 3.33
CA LEU A 3 -13.98 -12.02 4.10
C LEU A 3 -13.30 -13.08 3.21
N ARG A 4 -13.90 -13.41 2.07
CA ARG A 4 -13.31 -14.37 1.12
C ARG A 4 -12.00 -13.84 0.55
N VAL A 5 -11.91 -12.53 0.29
CA VAL A 5 -10.67 -11.88 -0.17
C VAL A 5 -9.56 -12.10 0.84
N VAL A 6 -9.81 -11.78 2.11
CA VAL A 6 -8.82 -11.93 3.19
C VAL A 6 -8.38 -13.38 3.34
N LEU A 7 -9.30 -14.34 3.31
CA LEU A 7 -8.96 -15.76 3.43
C LEU A 7 -8.10 -16.27 2.25
N VAL A 8 -8.44 -15.88 1.02
CA VAL A 8 -7.67 -16.27 -0.17
C VAL A 8 -6.25 -15.67 -0.11
N ASN A 9 -6.15 -14.38 0.24
CA ASN A 9 -4.86 -13.71 0.41
C ASN A 9 -4.02 -14.34 1.53
N HIS A 10 -4.63 -14.66 2.67
CA HIS A 10 -3.94 -15.31 3.80
C HIS A 10 -3.41 -16.71 3.45
N HIS A 11 -4.02 -17.38 2.47
CA HIS A 11 -3.50 -18.63 1.91
C HIS A 11 -2.43 -18.43 0.81
N GLY A 12 -1.92 -17.21 0.62
CA GLY A 12 -0.88 -16.89 -0.35
C GLY A 12 -1.34 -17.04 -1.81
N LYS A 13 -2.63 -16.83 -2.09
CA LYS A 13 -3.19 -16.98 -3.45
C LYS A 13 -3.48 -15.62 -4.08
N ASP A 14 -3.11 -15.50 -5.35
CA ASP A 14 -3.48 -14.35 -6.17
C ASP A 14 -4.98 -14.31 -6.44
N MET A 15 -5.53 -13.10 -6.56
CA MET A 15 -6.95 -12.92 -6.80
C MET A 15 -7.32 -11.62 -7.50
N LEU A 16 -8.37 -11.69 -8.31
CA LEU A 16 -9.00 -10.54 -8.97
C LEU A 16 -10.35 -10.23 -8.32
N ILE A 17 -10.56 -8.97 -7.94
CA ILE A 17 -11.81 -8.51 -7.32
C ILE A 17 -12.53 -7.56 -8.26
N ALA A 18 -13.64 -8.01 -8.84
CA ALA A 18 -14.55 -7.16 -9.59
C ALA A 18 -15.61 -6.57 -8.65
N ALA A 19 -15.49 -5.28 -8.32
CA ALA A 19 -16.45 -4.60 -7.45
C ALA A 19 -16.55 -3.11 -7.73
N GLY A 20 -17.78 -2.57 -7.65
CA GLY A 20 -18.06 -1.14 -7.85
C GLY A 20 -17.35 -0.22 -6.84
N THR A 21 -17.36 1.08 -7.11
CA THR A 21 -16.99 2.11 -6.12
C THR A 21 -17.90 2.01 -4.88
N GLY A 22 -17.37 2.36 -3.70
CA GLY A 22 -18.12 2.26 -2.44
C GLY A 22 -18.33 0.84 -1.88
N SER A 23 -17.98 -0.22 -2.64
CA SER A 23 -18.10 -1.61 -2.17
C SER A 23 -17.15 -2.03 -1.03
N GLY A 24 -16.32 -1.10 -0.55
CA GLY A 24 -15.39 -1.35 0.55
C GLY A 24 -14.18 -2.20 0.18
N LYS A 25 -13.61 -2.03 -1.02
CA LYS A 25 -12.39 -2.74 -1.45
C LYS A 25 -11.17 -2.47 -0.57
N THR A 26 -11.12 -1.33 0.11
CA THR A 26 -10.00 -0.95 1.00
C THR A 26 -9.94 -1.81 2.26
N LEU A 27 -11.08 -2.17 2.84
CA LEU A 27 -11.15 -2.94 4.07
C LEU A 27 -10.42 -4.30 4.00
N PRO A 28 -10.64 -5.16 2.99
CA PRO A 28 -9.92 -6.43 2.90
C PRO A 28 -8.40 -6.25 2.64
N ILE A 29 -7.95 -5.12 2.08
CA ILE A 29 -6.51 -4.81 1.97
C ILE A 29 -5.95 -4.53 3.37
N ALA A 30 -6.57 -3.64 4.14
CA ALA A 30 -6.14 -3.31 5.50
C ALA A 30 -6.12 -4.55 6.42
N LEU A 31 -7.19 -5.36 6.38
CA LEU A 31 -7.26 -6.60 7.17
C LEU A 31 -6.16 -7.59 6.80
N SER A 32 -5.81 -7.69 5.52
CA SER A 32 -4.74 -8.57 5.07
C SER A 32 -3.38 -8.14 5.63
N ILE A 33 -3.10 -6.84 5.69
CA ILE A 33 -1.87 -6.30 6.28
C ILE A 33 -1.83 -6.58 7.79
N LEU A 34 -2.92 -6.33 8.50
CA LEU A 34 -3.00 -6.49 9.96
C LEU A 34 -2.94 -7.95 10.42
N LEU A 35 -3.24 -8.91 9.54
CA LEU A 35 -3.17 -10.34 9.82
C LEU A 35 -1.82 -10.96 9.43
N ASN A 36 -0.91 -10.20 8.84
CA ASN A 36 0.44 -10.68 8.56
C ASN A 36 1.21 -10.92 9.86
N ASP A 37 2.10 -11.90 9.82
CA ASP A 37 3.03 -12.16 10.91
C ASP A 37 3.91 -10.91 11.15
N PRO A 38 3.90 -10.30 12.35
CA PRO A 38 4.74 -9.15 12.67
C PRO A 38 6.24 -9.43 12.49
N ASP A 39 6.66 -10.69 12.67
CA ASP A 39 8.07 -11.11 12.58
C ASP A 39 8.53 -11.32 11.13
N ALA A 40 7.59 -11.37 10.16
CA ALA A 40 7.92 -11.52 8.75
C ALA A 40 8.42 -10.23 8.09
N HIS A 41 8.37 -9.08 8.78
CA HIS A 41 8.81 -7.77 8.28
C HIS A 41 8.31 -7.44 6.86
N SER A 42 7.07 -7.83 6.54
CA SER A 42 6.49 -7.69 5.20
C SER A 42 6.13 -6.25 4.86
N ILE A 43 6.35 -5.86 3.60
CA ILE A 43 5.89 -4.59 3.04
C ILE A 43 4.73 -4.87 2.07
N THR A 44 3.68 -4.05 2.13
CA THR A 44 2.57 -4.11 1.17
C THR A 44 2.63 -2.89 0.24
N LEU A 45 2.67 -3.15 -1.07
CA LEU A 45 2.65 -2.12 -2.09
C LEU A 45 1.24 -1.99 -2.69
N THR A 46 0.66 -0.79 -2.60
CA THR A 46 -0.60 -0.45 -3.29
C THR A 46 -0.31 0.51 -4.43
N ILE A 47 -0.74 0.15 -5.64
CA ILE A 47 -0.54 0.97 -6.85
C ILE A 47 -1.87 1.63 -7.20
N SER A 48 -1.89 2.96 -7.21
CA SER A 48 -3.06 3.76 -7.55
C SER A 48 -2.68 4.80 -8.62
N PRO A 49 -3.42 4.92 -9.73
CA PRO A 49 -3.07 5.80 -10.84
C PRO A 49 -3.36 7.29 -10.58
N LEU A 50 -4.16 7.62 -9.56
CA LEU A 50 -4.57 9.00 -9.28
C LEU A 50 -3.97 9.49 -7.96
N LYS A 51 -3.27 10.63 -7.99
CA LYS A 51 -2.71 11.29 -6.80
C LYS A 51 -3.72 11.48 -5.67
N GLN A 52 -4.94 11.94 -5.99
CA GLN A 52 -5.98 12.12 -4.99
C GLN A 52 -6.37 10.81 -4.30
N LEU A 53 -6.37 9.69 -5.03
CA LEU A 53 -6.62 8.37 -4.43
C LEU A 53 -5.46 7.94 -3.53
N GLN A 54 -4.22 8.22 -3.93
CA GLN A 54 -3.04 7.91 -3.12
C GLN A 54 -3.09 8.65 -1.78
N VAL A 55 -3.32 9.98 -1.78
CA VAL A 55 -3.45 10.80 -0.56
C VAL A 55 -4.60 10.31 0.33
N MET A 56 -5.76 10.02 -0.25
CA MET A 56 -6.90 9.52 0.52
C MET A 56 -6.63 8.13 1.12
N GLN A 57 -5.98 7.23 0.38
CA GLN A 57 -5.61 5.91 0.87
C GLN A 57 -4.58 5.99 1.99
N GLU A 58 -3.50 6.75 1.81
CA GLU A 58 -2.46 6.98 2.80
C GLU A 58 -3.04 7.53 4.11
N SER A 59 -3.88 8.56 4.02
CA SER A 59 -4.56 9.14 5.17
C SER A 59 -5.47 8.12 5.88
N ASN A 60 -6.23 7.32 5.12
CA ASN A 60 -7.09 6.28 5.70
C ASN A 60 -6.26 5.18 6.39
N PHE A 61 -5.17 4.72 5.79
CA PHE A 61 -4.30 3.70 6.37
C PHE A 61 -3.64 4.20 7.66
N ASN A 62 -3.07 5.40 7.65
CA ASN A 62 -2.43 5.97 8.83
C ASN A 62 -3.43 6.32 9.94
N LEU A 63 -4.53 7.03 9.62
CA LEU A 63 -5.43 7.59 10.63
C LEU A 63 -6.55 6.63 11.08
N GLN A 64 -7.12 5.84 10.17
CA GLN A 64 -8.26 4.97 10.50
C GLN A 64 -7.83 3.56 10.86
N PHE A 65 -6.84 3.01 10.15
CA PHE A 65 -6.40 1.63 10.35
C PHE A 65 -5.13 1.51 11.21
N GLY A 66 -4.43 2.61 11.48
CA GLY A 66 -3.18 2.60 12.23
C GLY A 66 -2.04 1.86 11.51
N ILE A 67 -2.10 1.76 10.18
CA ILE A 67 -1.10 1.10 9.35
C ILE A 67 -0.12 2.16 8.84
N PRO A 68 1.16 2.15 9.27
CA PRO A 68 2.17 3.10 8.80
C PRO A 68 2.31 3.02 7.28
N THR A 69 1.97 4.11 6.60
CA THR A 69 1.93 4.17 5.14
C THR A 69 2.60 5.44 4.64
N VAL A 70 3.30 5.33 3.52
CA VAL A 70 3.87 6.48 2.79
C VAL A 70 3.42 6.41 1.33
N THR A 71 3.14 7.58 0.76
CA THR A 71 2.87 7.71 -0.69
C THR A 71 4.15 8.10 -1.40
N ILE A 72 4.47 7.38 -2.48
CA ILE A 72 5.61 7.66 -3.34
C ILE A 72 5.09 7.99 -4.74
N ASN A 73 5.42 9.19 -5.24
CA ASN A 73 5.07 9.68 -6.59
C ASN A 73 6.04 10.79 -7.03
N GLU A 74 5.74 11.54 -8.09
CA GLU A 74 6.61 12.60 -8.61
C GLU A 74 6.79 13.81 -7.68
N ASP A 75 5.93 13.95 -6.65
CA ASP A 75 6.04 15.00 -5.64
C ASP A 75 6.90 14.54 -4.43
N THR A 76 7.38 13.29 -4.43
CA THR A 76 8.20 12.76 -3.34
C THR A 76 9.58 13.40 -3.31
N PRO A 77 10.04 13.93 -2.16
CA PRO A 77 11.38 14.51 -2.03
C PRO A 77 12.49 13.50 -2.35
N TYR A 78 13.57 13.97 -2.98
CA TYR A 78 14.72 13.14 -3.34
C TYR A 78 15.73 13.01 -2.19
N GLU A 79 15.62 13.85 -1.18
CA GLU A 79 16.57 13.98 -0.09
C GLU A 79 16.57 12.74 0.81
N SER A 80 17.74 12.14 1.01
CA SER A 80 17.92 10.94 1.84
C SER A 80 17.37 11.09 3.27
N GLU A 81 17.35 12.31 3.82
CA GLU A 81 16.78 12.61 5.14
C GLU A 81 15.28 12.28 5.19
N TRP A 82 14.53 12.62 4.14
CA TRP A 82 13.10 12.33 4.06
C TRP A 82 12.84 10.82 4.07
N TRP A 83 13.65 10.06 3.33
CA TRP A 83 13.56 8.60 3.25
C TRP A 83 13.93 7.91 4.56
N ASN A 84 14.98 8.38 5.24
CA ASN A 84 15.40 7.85 6.54
C ASN A 84 14.35 8.04 7.64
N VAL A 85 13.56 9.12 7.56
CA VAL A 85 12.44 9.36 8.49
C VAL A 85 11.19 8.58 8.08
N SER A 86 10.91 8.49 6.79
CA SER A 86 9.66 7.94 6.25
C SER A 86 9.62 6.41 6.17
N ILE A 87 10.78 5.77 5.97
CA ILE A 87 10.89 4.31 5.89
C ILE A 87 11.72 3.81 7.06
N LYS A 88 11.06 3.44 8.16
CA LYS A 88 11.76 2.99 9.36
C LYS A 88 12.44 1.63 9.20
N TYR A 89 12.06 0.81 8.23
CA TYR A 89 12.75 -0.46 7.91
C TYR A 89 12.60 -0.80 6.41
N THR A 90 13.72 -1.19 5.80
CA THR A 90 13.92 -1.77 4.46
C THR A 90 13.83 -0.82 3.26
N PHE A 91 15.00 -0.57 2.66
CA PHE A 91 15.25 0.10 1.39
C PHE A 91 14.61 -0.65 0.21
N ILE A 92 13.85 0.05 -0.63
CA ILE A 92 13.52 -0.40 -1.99
C ILE A 92 13.91 0.74 -2.93
N ASP A 93 15.07 0.58 -3.57
CA ASP A 93 15.50 1.43 -4.69
C ASP A 93 14.84 0.90 -5.97
N TRP A 94 14.05 1.72 -6.64
CA TRP A 94 13.57 1.45 -8.00
C TRP A 94 13.73 2.72 -8.86
N PHE A 95 14.87 2.76 -9.55
CA PHE A 95 15.11 3.62 -10.71
C PHE A 95 14.04 3.39 -11.78
N TRP A 96 13.27 4.44 -12.12
CA TRP A 96 12.68 4.57 -13.45
C TRP A 96 13.48 5.62 -14.23
N HIS A 97 14.42 5.13 -15.04
CA HIS A 97 15.05 5.95 -16.06
C HIS A 97 14.22 5.85 -17.35
N HIS A 98 13.78 7.01 -17.86
CA HIS A 98 13.41 7.29 -19.25
C HIS A 98 12.31 6.43 -19.91
N TYR A 99 11.12 7.01 -20.03
CA TYR A 99 10.41 7.04 -21.31
C TYR A 99 9.94 8.48 -21.58
N LYS A 100 10.79 9.23 -22.30
CA LYS A 100 10.34 10.33 -23.15
C LYS A 100 10.36 9.78 -24.58
N GLU A 101 9.19 9.68 -25.19
CA GLU A 101 9.02 9.90 -26.63
C GLU A 101 8.11 11.12 -26.80
#